data_AF-A0A1F4ED27-F1
#
_entry.id   AF-A0A1F4ED27-F1
#
_cell.length_a   1.000
_cell.length_b   1.000
_cell.length_c   1.000
_cell.angle_alpha   90.00
_cell.angle_beta   90.00
_cell.angle_gamma   90.00
#
_symmetry.space_group_name_H-M   'P 1'
#
loop_
_entity.id
_entity.type
_entity.pdbx_description
1 polymer ?
#
loop_
_entity_poly.entity_id
_entity_poly.type
_entity_poly.pdbx_seq_one_letter_code
_entity_poly.pdbx_strand_id
1 'polypeptide(L)'
;MKLRKELWFGFSLMAAIVIPLIVLMPWGNLTNGHLGLMMLALICVGIMLGFPTAFTLMGMGVFFAWLAYRSVDPATAVQRVLDLFVQRTYGVMSNDVLIAIPLFLFMGYLVERAQLIDRLFRSLHLAAARVPGSLAVATIVTCAIFATATGIIGAVVTLMGLLAFPAMLKAGYNVKVAAGAVTAGGCLGIMIPPSVLLIVYGAVAGVSVVQLYAGAFLPGLMLASLYVGYIIVLAKWKPQLMPPLAESERRVELPPWSQTLAQHGSNALTGLARALGAGRGVAKRTALAQLFVTLVPALFIVAVLGISYRVATAPEVEASTAGLVQTGGLVAAPEQEREASTGLIGAPEAEETEAGVEEPPAEGAEEALAAEAETAEGAQEPSDAAPALEEKPAETAAAALKHERLPVPLWLWIVFGIGIVAAAVIYRLWNWQLLEIFKLLLTSFFPLALLIVAVLGSIVFGLATPSEAAAVGGFGG
;
A
#
# COMPACT_ATOMS: atom_id res chain seq x y z
N MET A 1 33.64 -32.55 -11.30
CA MET A 1 32.23 -32.23 -10.94
C MET A 1 31.65 -31.31 -12.02
N LYS A 2 30.53 -31.68 -12.66
CA LYS A 2 29.83 -30.75 -13.57
C LYS A 2 29.03 -29.76 -12.72
N LEU A 3 29.34 -28.46 -12.82
CA LEU A 3 28.56 -27.40 -12.18
C LEU A 3 27.10 -27.45 -12.67
N ARG A 4 26.14 -27.29 -11.74
CA ARG A 4 24.70 -27.25 -12.07
C ARG A 4 24.44 -26.04 -12.98
N LYS A 5 23.58 -26.18 -13.99
CA LYS A 5 23.28 -25.12 -14.98
C LYS A 5 22.80 -23.81 -14.31
N GLU A 6 22.12 -23.93 -13.19
CA GLU A 6 21.65 -22.82 -12.34
C GLU A 6 22.81 -21.95 -11.81
N LEU A 7 23.88 -22.59 -11.35
CA LEU A 7 25.09 -21.89 -10.86
C LEU A 7 25.82 -21.19 -12.00
N TRP A 8 25.83 -21.81 -13.18
CA TRP A 8 26.40 -21.22 -14.39
C TRP A 8 25.68 -19.93 -14.79
N PHE A 9 24.35 -19.89 -14.67
CA PHE A 9 23.58 -18.67 -14.90
C PHE A 9 23.94 -17.56 -13.91
N GLY A 10 24.01 -17.89 -12.61
CA GLY A 10 24.42 -16.93 -11.57
C GLY A 10 25.81 -16.36 -11.80
N PHE A 11 26.81 -17.23 -12.05
CA PHE A 11 28.17 -16.80 -12.34
C PHE A 11 28.29 -16.02 -13.65
N SER A 12 27.52 -16.38 -14.69
CA SER A 12 27.49 -15.62 -15.94
C SER A 12 26.94 -14.21 -15.73
N LEU A 13 25.89 -14.05 -14.92
CA LEU A 13 25.32 -12.74 -14.62
C LEU A 13 26.27 -11.91 -13.73
N MET A 14 26.93 -12.52 -12.75
CA MET A 14 27.99 -11.86 -11.97
C MET A 14 29.15 -11.41 -12.88
N ALA A 15 29.59 -12.26 -13.80
CA ALA A 15 30.62 -11.91 -14.76
C ALA A 15 30.18 -10.76 -15.67
N ALA A 16 28.91 -10.74 -16.08
CA ALA A 16 28.35 -9.63 -16.86
C ALA A 16 28.31 -8.29 -16.11
N ILE A 17 28.30 -8.30 -14.77
CA ILE A 17 28.40 -7.08 -13.95
C ILE A 17 29.87 -6.69 -13.73
N VAL A 18 30.72 -7.66 -13.38
CA VAL A 18 32.11 -7.42 -12.97
C VAL A 18 33.04 -7.14 -14.16
N ILE A 19 32.84 -7.80 -15.30
CA ILE A 19 33.72 -7.63 -16.48
C ILE A 19 33.63 -6.19 -17.02
N PRO A 20 32.44 -5.61 -17.30
CA PRO A 20 32.35 -4.23 -17.74
C PRO A 20 32.93 -3.26 -16.71
N LEU A 21 32.72 -3.54 -15.42
CA LEU A 21 33.28 -2.72 -14.34
C LEU A 21 34.81 -2.71 -14.40
N ILE A 22 35.47 -3.87 -14.55
CA ILE A 22 36.93 -3.95 -14.59
C ILE A 22 37.51 -3.33 -15.87
N VAL A 23 36.84 -3.55 -17.01
CA VAL A 23 37.32 -3.12 -18.33
C VAL A 23 37.12 -1.62 -18.56
N LEU A 24 35.98 -1.07 -18.14
CA LEU A 24 35.63 0.34 -18.38
C LEU A 24 36.13 1.27 -17.29
N MET A 25 36.59 0.76 -16.14
CA MET A 25 37.06 1.60 -15.05
C MET A 25 38.46 2.14 -15.33
N PRO A 26 38.65 3.48 -15.30
CA PRO A 26 39.95 4.10 -15.45
C PRO A 26 40.74 3.97 -14.14
N TRP A 27 41.43 2.83 -13.98
CA TRP A 27 42.24 2.51 -12.78
C TRP A 27 43.31 3.56 -12.43
N GLY A 28 43.72 4.39 -13.40
CA GLY A 28 44.66 5.48 -13.18
C GLY A 28 44.06 6.75 -12.57
N ASN A 29 42.74 6.99 -12.71
CA ASN A 29 42.05 8.21 -12.25
C ASN A 29 40.67 7.87 -11.69
N LEU A 30 40.63 7.30 -10.48
CA LEU A 30 39.39 6.95 -9.80
C LEU A 30 38.72 8.18 -9.21
N THR A 31 37.58 8.57 -9.79
CA THR A 31 36.69 9.60 -9.20
C THR A 31 35.68 8.97 -8.23
N ASN A 32 35.03 9.79 -7.41
CA ASN A 32 33.99 9.35 -6.47
C ASN A 32 32.83 8.59 -7.16
N GLY A 33 32.49 8.94 -8.40
CA GLY A 33 31.48 8.23 -9.19
C GLY A 33 31.89 6.79 -9.51
N HIS A 34 33.16 6.55 -9.83
CA HIS A 34 33.69 5.21 -10.08
C HIS A 34 33.66 4.35 -8.82
N LEU A 35 33.97 4.94 -7.66
CA LEU A 35 33.84 4.28 -6.37
C LEU A 35 32.38 3.89 -6.07
N GLY A 36 31.43 4.78 -6.37
CA GLY A 36 30.00 4.48 -6.25
C GLY A 36 29.54 3.32 -7.15
N LEU A 37 29.98 3.29 -8.41
CA LEU A 37 29.69 2.19 -9.34
C LEU A 37 30.30 0.86 -8.88
N MET A 38 31.54 0.90 -8.37
CA MET A 38 32.20 -0.28 -7.80
C MET A 38 31.46 -0.79 -6.56
N MET A 39 31.03 0.11 -5.68
CA MET A 39 30.21 -0.23 -4.51
C MET A 39 28.91 -0.92 -4.95
N LEU A 40 28.19 -0.34 -5.92
CA LEU A 40 26.93 -0.91 -6.43
C LEU A 40 27.14 -2.31 -7.04
N ALA A 41 28.16 -2.47 -7.88
CA ALA A 41 28.48 -3.77 -8.49
C ALA A 41 28.83 -4.84 -7.45
N LEU A 42 29.64 -4.49 -6.46
CA LEU A 42 30.03 -5.40 -5.37
C LEU A 42 28.85 -5.73 -4.45
N ILE A 43 27.93 -4.79 -4.21
CA ILE A 43 26.66 -5.06 -3.52
C ILE A 43 25.85 -6.10 -4.31
N CYS A 44 25.65 -5.89 -5.61
CA CYS A 44 24.93 -6.84 -6.46
C CYS A 44 25.57 -8.24 -6.42
N VAL A 45 26.89 -8.32 -6.52
CA VAL A 45 27.65 -9.58 -6.42
C VAL A 45 27.48 -10.24 -5.06
N GLY A 46 27.61 -9.48 -3.97
CA GLY A 46 27.43 -9.99 -2.60
C GLY A 46 26.03 -10.58 -2.37
N ILE A 47 25.00 -9.90 -2.87
CA ILE A 47 23.61 -10.39 -2.82
C ILE A 47 23.46 -11.67 -3.65
N MET A 48 24.04 -11.75 -4.85
CA MET A 48 23.97 -12.93 -5.72
C MET A 48 24.72 -14.15 -5.16
N LEU A 49 25.80 -13.92 -4.40
CA LEU A 49 26.51 -14.96 -3.64
C LEU A 49 25.66 -15.50 -2.47
N GLY A 50 24.53 -14.87 -2.17
CA GLY A 50 23.66 -15.23 -1.06
C GLY A 50 24.16 -14.73 0.29
N PHE A 51 25.09 -13.77 0.31
CA PHE A 51 25.51 -13.14 1.55
C PHE A 51 24.34 -12.32 2.12
N PRO A 52 24.08 -12.34 3.44
CA PRO A 52 22.95 -11.60 4.00
C PRO A 52 23.02 -10.12 3.63
N THR A 53 21.92 -9.60 3.10
CA THR A 53 21.86 -8.27 2.50
C THR A 53 22.22 -7.17 3.52
N ALA A 54 21.79 -7.32 4.77
CA ALA A 54 22.11 -6.38 5.86
C ALA A 54 23.63 -6.22 6.06
N PHE A 55 24.38 -7.32 6.16
CA PHE A 55 25.83 -7.28 6.32
C PHE A 55 26.53 -6.82 5.04
N THR A 56 25.98 -7.16 3.88
CA THR A 56 26.49 -6.67 2.59
C THR A 56 26.42 -5.14 2.54
N LEU A 57 25.24 -4.56 2.76
CA LEU A 57 25.02 -3.12 2.69
C LEU A 57 25.82 -2.36 3.76
N MET A 58 25.85 -2.87 4.99
CA MET A 58 26.61 -2.27 6.08
C MET A 58 28.12 -2.30 5.81
N GLY A 59 28.67 -3.47 5.48
CA GLY A 59 30.10 -3.63 5.22
C GLY A 59 30.57 -2.83 4.02
N MET A 60 29.80 -2.86 2.92
CA MET A 60 30.09 -2.09 1.71
C MET A 60 29.99 -0.58 1.97
N GLY A 61 28.97 -0.13 2.69
CA GLY A 61 28.81 1.28 3.04
C GLY A 61 29.96 1.80 3.91
N VAL A 62 30.36 1.07 4.94
CA VAL A 62 31.48 1.42 5.82
C VAL A 62 32.81 1.39 5.06
N PHE A 63 33.05 0.35 4.26
CA PHE A 63 34.29 0.21 3.49
C PHE A 63 34.47 1.31 2.44
N PHE A 64 33.42 1.62 1.67
CA PHE A 64 33.50 2.68 0.66
C PHE A 64 33.48 4.08 1.26
N ALA A 65 32.79 4.29 2.39
CA ALA A 65 32.91 5.54 3.14
C ALA A 65 34.36 5.73 3.63
N TRP A 66 35.00 4.68 4.15
CA TRP A 66 36.40 4.72 4.53
C TRP A 66 37.33 5.03 3.36
N LEU A 67 37.11 4.40 2.21
CA LEU A 67 37.89 4.68 1.01
C LEU A 67 37.74 6.14 0.55
N ALA A 68 36.51 6.68 0.61
CA ALA A 68 36.19 8.05 0.21
C ALA A 68 36.74 9.10 1.18
N TYR A 69 36.72 8.87 2.50
CA TYR A 69 37.34 9.79 3.44
C TYR A 69 38.87 9.70 3.44
N ARG A 70 39.41 8.50 3.22
CA ARG A 70 40.86 8.28 3.13
C ARG A 70 41.48 8.97 1.91
N SER A 71 40.75 9.09 0.79
CA SER A 71 41.26 9.80 -0.39
C SER A 71 41.36 11.31 -0.18
N VAL A 72 40.63 11.88 0.78
CA VAL A 72 40.66 13.31 1.12
C VAL A 72 41.65 13.56 2.27
N ASP A 73 41.49 12.87 3.39
CA ASP A 73 42.34 13.00 4.57
C ASP A 73 42.50 11.64 5.28
N PRO A 74 43.66 10.97 5.10
CA PRO A 74 43.93 9.68 5.73
C PRO A 74 43.92 9.70 7.27
N ALA A 75 44.22 10.84 7.90
CA ALA A 75 44.35 10.92 9.35
C ALA A 75 43.00 10.93 10.05
N THR A 76 42.01 11.62 9.48
CA THR A 76 40.65 11.72 10.06
C THR A 76 39.66 10.69 9.50
N ALA A 77 40.05 9.92 8.48
CA ALA A 77 39.16 8.98 7.79
C ALA A 77 38.46 7.98 8.72
N VAL A 78 39.19 7.35 9.64
CA VAL A 78 38.60 6.38 10.56
C VAL A 78 37.60 7.04 11.50
N GLN A 79 37.96 8.18 12.08
CA GLN A 79 37.09 8.91 13.00
C GLN A 79 35.80 9.36 12.29
N ARG A 80 35.90 10.00 11.12
CA ARG A 80 34.73 10.45 10.36
C ARG A 80 33.78 9.32 9.98
N VAL A 81 34.32 8.16 9.58
CA VAL A 81 33.50 6.99 9.22
C VAL A 81 32.76 6.44 10.43
N LEU A 82 33.44 6.32 11.57
CA LEU A 82 32.82 5.84 12.81
C LEU A 82 31.77 6.83 13.32
N ASP A 83 32.06 8.13 13.28
CA ASP A 83 31.11 9.18 13.68
C ASP A 83 29.86 9.16 12.78
N LEU A 84 30.04 9.06 11.46
CA LEU A 84 28.93 8.94 10.51
C LEU A 84 28.14 7.64 10.70
N PHE A 85 28.81 6.53 11.01
CA PHE A 85 28.16 5.27 11.30
C PHE A 85 27.25 5.40 12.54
N VAL A 86 27.75 6.00 13.62
CA VAL A 86 26.97 6.25 14.84
C VAL A 86 25.82 7.22 14.56
N GLN A 87 26.08 8.34 13.89
CA GLN A 87 25.05 9.32 13.54
C GLN A 87 23.94 8.72 12.67
N ARG A 88 24.29 7.91 11.67
CA ARG A 88 23.30 7.22 10.83
C ARG A 88 22.54 6.16 11.61
N THR A 89 23.21 5.43 12.50
CA THR A 89 22.55 4.45 13.38
C THR A 89 21.54 5.15 14.28
N TYR A 90 21.93 6.24 14.94
CA TYR A 90 21.04 7.02 15.79
C TYR A 90 19.89 7.67 15.00
N GLY A 91 20.16 8.17 13.80
CA GLY A 91 19.14 8.73 12.91
C GLY A 91 18.09 7.70 12.46
N VAL A 92 18.50 6.45 12.25
CA VAL A 92 17.56 5.34 11.98
C VAL A 92 16.79 4.96 13.24
N MET A 93 17.45 4.90 14.41
CA MET A 93 16.80 4.56 15.68
C MET A 93 15.79 5.60 16.16
N SER A 94 15.99 6.87 15.84
CA SER A 94 15.09 7.99 16.18
C SER A 94 13.95 8.19 15.18
N ASN A 95 13.83 7.33 14.17
CA ASN A 95 12.77 7.44 13.18
C ASN A 95 11.49 6.74 13.65
N ASP A 96 10.48 7.53 14.03
CA ASP A 96 9.21 7.03 14.58
C ASP A 96 8.41 6.18 13.58
N VAL A 97 8.62 6.38 12.27
CA VAL A 97 7.96 5.61 11.21
C VAL A 97 8.50 4.18 11.15
N LEU A 98 9.78 3.98 11.46
CA LEU A 98 10.40 2.66 11.46
C LEU A 98 9.94 1.78 12.63
N ILE A 99 9.37 2.37 13.70
CA ILE A 99 8.73 1.63 14.81
C ILE A 99 7.56 0.77 14.31
N ALA A 100 6.89 1.18 13.23
CA ALA A 100 5.82 0.42 12.62
C ALA A 100 6.29 -0.93 12.03
N ILE A 101 7.56 -1.05 11.60
CA ILE A 101 8.07 -2.25 10.91
C ILE A 101 8.03 -3.49 11.81
N PRO A 102 8.63 -3.50 13.02
CA PRO A 102 8.52 -4.64 13.93
C PRO A 102 7.07 -5.00 14.29
N LEU A 103 6.20 -4.00 14.48
CA LEU A 103 4.80 -4.22 14.85
C LEU A 103 4.00 -4.86 13.71
N PHE A 104 4.18 -4.40 12.47
CA PHE A 104 3.58 -5.02 11.29
C PHE A 104 4.12 -6.43 11.03
N LEU A 105 5.43 -6.63 11.22
CA LEU A 105 6.03 -7.96 11.10
C LEU A 105 5.48 -8.92 12.17
N PHE A 106 5.29 -8.42 13.39
CA PHE A 106 4.68 -9.17 14.49
C PHE A 106 3.22 -9.54 14.20
N MET A 107 2.40 -8.58 13.75
CA MET A 107 1.03 -8.83 13.29
C MET A 107 1.00 -9.89 12.18
N GLY A 108 1.84 -9.73 11.15
CA GLY A 108 1.93 -10.70 10.04
C GLY A 108 2.28 -12.10 10.53
N TYR A 109 3.21 -12.21 11.48
CA TYR A 109 3.58 -13.48 12.11
C TYR A 109 2.44 -14.11 12.92
N LEU A 110 1.66 -13.32 13.68
CA LEU A 110 0.49 -13.83 14.40
C LEU A 110 -0.57 -14.39 13.43
N VAL A 111 -0.89 -13.63 12.38
CA VAL A 111 -1.82 -14.05 11.33
C VAL A 111 -1.35 -15.35 10.65
N GLU A 112 -0.04 -15.47 10.42
CA GLU A 112 0.56 -16.69 9.85
C GLU A 112 0.42 -17.89 10.80
N ARG A 113 0.67 -17.68 12.10
CA ARG A 113 0.58 -18.70 13.15
C ARG A 113 -0.84 -19.14 13.48
N ALA A 114 -1.85 -18.30 13.23
CA ALA A 114 -3.26 -18.61 13.47
C ALA A 114 -3.83 -19.75 12.60
N GLN A 115 -3.02 -20.39 11.74
CA GLN A 115 -3.40 -21.46 10.81
C GLN A 115 -4.61 -21.11 9.92
N LEU A 116 -4.88 -19.81 9.74
CA LEU A 116 -5.90 -19.31 8.82
C LEU A 116 -5.52 -19.63 7.37
N ILE A 117 -4.22 -19.80 7.09
CA ILE A 117 -3.65 -19.97 5.75
C ILE A 117 -4.12 -21.24 5.08
N ASP A 118 -4.04 -22.39 5.76
CA ASP A 118 -4.45 -23.67 5.17
C ASP A 118 -5.95 -23.68 4.86
N ARG A 119 -6.76 -23.12 5.76
CA ARG A 119 -8.21 -23.02 5.58
C ARG A 119 -8.57 -22.03 4.46
N LEU A 120 -7.90 -20.88 4.43
CA LEU A 120 -8.09 -19.85 3.43
C LEU A 120 -7.68 -20.37 2.04
N PHE A 121 -6.50 -20.97 1.93
CA PHE A 121 -6.00 -21.60 0.70
C PHE A 121 -6.98 -22.67 0.19
N ARG A 122 -7.45 -23.57 1.06
CA ARG A 122 -8.44 -24.59 0.67
C ARG A 122 -9.76 -23.97 0.21
N SER A 123 -10.25 -22.95 0.90
CA SER A 123 -11.50 -22.26 0.53
C SER A 123 -11.38 -21.49 -0.80
N LEU A 124 -10.26 -20.80 -1.04
CA LEU A 124 -9.98 -20.09 -2.28
C LEU A 124 -9.75 -21.06 -3.45
N HIS A 125 -9.11 -22.19 -3.20
CA HIS A 125 -8.97 -23.25 -4.19
C HIS A 125 -10.34 -23.80 -4.63
N LEU A 126 -11.23 -24.10 -3.67
CA LEU A 126 -12.60 -24.54 -3.98
C LEU A 126 -13.39 -23.47 -4.73
N ALA A 127 -13.21 -22.19 -4.38
CA ALA A 127 -13.84 -21.08 -5.08
C ALA A 127 -13.34 -20.96 -6.53
N ALA A 128 -12.04 -21.17 -6.75
CA ALA A 128 -11.42 -21.12 -8.07
C ALA A 128 -11.64 -22.39 -8.91
N ALA A 129 -12.26 -23.45 -8.38
CA ALA A 129 -12.34 -24.78 -9.02
C ALA A 129 -12.97 -24.78 -10.43
N ARG A 130 -13.76 -23.76 -10.78
CA ARG A 130 -14.39 -23.61 -12.09
C ARG A 130 -13.57 -22.77 -13.08
N VAL A 131 -12.50 -22.13 -12.62
CA VAL A 131 -11.62 -21.28 -13.43
C VAL A 131 -10.51 -22.14 -14.06
N PRO A 132 -10.18 -21.96 -15.35
CA PRO A 132 -9.04 -22.66 -15.95
C PRO A 132 -7.76 -22.19 -15.26
N GLY A 133 -6.95 -23.14 -14.78
CA GLY A 133 -5.79 -22.82 -13.94
C GLY A 133 -6.10 -22.57 -12.46
N SER A 134 -7.21 -23.11 -11.97
CA SER A 134 -7.77 -22.89 -10.62
C SER A 134 -6.75 -22.88 -9.49
N LEU A 135 -5.79 -23.81 -9.48
CA LEU A 135 -4.76 -23.89 -8.42
C LEU A 135 -3.82 -22.70 -8.45
N ALA A 136 -3.29 -22.34 -9.63
CA ALA A 136 -2.39 -21.18 -9.76
C ALA A 136 -3.12 -19.85 -9.50
N VAL A 137 -4.38 -19.74 -9.95
CA VAL A 137 -5.23 -18.57 -9.66
C VAL A 137 -5.48 -18.47 -8.15
N ALA A 138 -5.84 -19.58 -7.49
CA ALA A 138 -6.04 -19.62 -6.05
C ALA A 138 -4.76 -19.24 -5.31
N THR A 139 -3.58 -19.70 -5.76
CA THR A 139 -2.29 -19.30 -5.18
C THR A 139 -2.08 -17.79 -5.28
N ILE A 140 -2.23 -17.19 -6.46
CA ILE A 140 -2.00 -15.74 -6.64
C ILE A 140 -2.99 -14.92 -5.81
N VAL A 141 -4.27 -15.29 -5.77
CA VAL A 141 -5.29 -14.62 -4.96
C VAL A 141 -5.00 -14.76 -3.47
N THR A 142 -4.58 -15.96 -3.04
CA THR A 142 -4.15 -16.21 -1.66
C THR A 142 -2.96 -15.31 -1.32
N CYS A 143 -1.94 -15.26 -2.18
CA CYS A 143 -0.79 -14.37 -1.98
C CYS A 143 -1.19 -12.90 -1.93
N ALA A 144 -2.10 -12.44 -2.79
CA ALA A 144 -2.56 -11.06 -2.80
C ALA A 144 -3.29 -10.67 -1.51
N ILE A 145 -4.09 -11.59 -0.96
CA ILE A 145 -4.74 -11.40 0.34
C ILE A 145 -3.70 -11.41 1.45
N PHE A 146 -2.77 -12.37 1.47
CA PHE A 146 -1.73 -12.44 2.51
C PHE A 146 -0.70 -11.32 2.43
N ALA A 147 -0.50 -10.74 1.23
CA ALA A 147 0.35 -9.58 1.02
C ALA A 147 -0.10 -8.41 1.91
N THR A 148 -1.41 -8.17 1.99
CA THR A 148 -1.99 -7.14 2.85
C THR A 148 -1.79 -7.40 4.35
N ALA A 149 -1.51 -8.64 4.77
CA ALA A 149 -1.34 -8.96 6.18
C ALA A 149 0.13 -8.94 6.61
N THR A 150 1.03 -9.36 5.73
CA THR A 150 2.42 -9.67 6.07
C THR A 150 3.42 -8.69 5.51
N GLY A 151 3.18 -8.12 4.32
CA GLY A 151 4.12 -7.20 3.66
C GLY A 151 5.51 -7.79 3.35
N ILE A 152 5.70 -9.12 3.45
CA ILE A 152 7.02 -9.77 3.42
C ILE A 152 7.07 -10.87 2.34
N ILE A 153 7.92 -10.67 1.34
CA ILE A 153 8.08 -11.58 0.20
C ILE A 153 8.52 -12.98 0.65
N GLY A 154 9.59 -13.03 1.45
CA GLY A 154 10.28 -14.28 1.78
C GLY A 154 9.35 -15.27 2.47
N ALA A 155 8.59 -14.81 3.47
CA ALA A 155 7.63 -15.62 4.21
C ALA A 155 6.51 -16.15 3.30
N VAL A 156 5.85 -15.28 2.52
CA VAL A 156 4.74 -15.70 1.65
C VAL A 156 5.21 -16.69 0.58
N VAL A 157 6.37 -16.45 -0.03
CA VAL A 157 6.94 -17.33 -1.07
C VAL A 157 7.32 -18.70 -0.48
N THR A 158 7.95 -18.76 0.70
CA THR A 158 8.33 -20.04 1.31
C THR A 158 7.09 -20.83 1.71
N LEU A 159 6.10 -20.17 2.30
CA LEU A 159 4.86 -20.80 2.75
C LEU A 159 4.05 -21.35 1.56
N MET A 160 3.85 -20.55 0.52
CA MET A 160 3.16 -21.00 -0.70
C MET A 160 4.00 -22.01 -1.49
N GLY A 161 5.32 -21.96 -1.38
CA GLY A 161 6.23 -22.98 -1.90
C GLY A 161 6.05 -24.33 -1.20
N LEU A 162 5.76 -24.35 0.09
CA LEU A 162 5.53 -25.59 0.84
C LEU A 162 4.09 -26.12 0.70
N LEU A 163 3.11 -25.23 0.54
CA LEU A 163 1.69 -25.62 0.46
C LEU A 163 1.19 -25.78 -0.98
N ALA A 164 1.37 -24.77 -1.82
CA ALA A 164 0.73 -24.70 -3.13
C ALA A 164 1.54 -25.38 -4.23
N PHE A 165 2.88 -25.25 -4.20
CA PHE A 165 3.76 -25.88 -5.20
C PHE A 165 3.59 -27.40 -5.30
N PRO A 166 3.67 -28.19 -4.19
CA PRO A 166 3.47 -29.64 -4.29
C PRO A 166 2.04 -30.02 -4.71
N ALA A 167 1.02 -29.23 -4.32
CA ALA A 167 -0.36 -29.45 -4.75
C ALA A 167 -0.53 -29.25 -6.27
N MET A 168 0.09 -28.21 -6.83
CA MET A 168 0.11 -27.96 -8.28
C MET A 168 0.80 -29.08 -9.05
N LEU A 169 1.95 -29.57 -8.56
CA LEU A 169 2.65 -30.68 -9.22
C LEU A 169 1.84 -31.98 -9.20
N LYS A 170 1.18 -32.30 -8.09
CA LYS A 170 0.27 -33.46 -7.99
C LYS A 170 -0.90 -33.35 -8.97
N ALA A 171 -1.41 -32.14 -9.20
CA ALA A 171 -2.44 -31.87 -10.18
C ALA A 171 -1.94 -31.81 -11.64
N GLY A 172 -0.65 -32.09 -11.89
CA GLY A 172 -0.08 -32.16 -13.24
C GLY A 172 0.36 -30.82 -13.83
N TYR A 173 0.53 -29.77 -13.02
CA TYR A 173 1.01 -28.48 -13.51
C TYR A 173 2.48 -28.55 -13.91
N ASN A 174 2.85 -27.78 -14.93
CA ASN A 174 4.24 -27.61 -15.31
C ASN A 174 5.03 -26.90 -14.19
N VAL A 175 6.21 -27.42 -13.87
CA VAL A 175 7.11 -26.91 -12.82
C VAL A 175 7.39 -25.41 -12.97
N LYS A 176 7.60 -24.91 -14.20
CA LYS A 176 7.92 -23.49 -14.44
C LYS A 176 6.74 -22.58 -14.14
N VAL A 177 5.52 -23.03 -14.48
CA VAL A 177 4.29 -22.28 -14.22
C VAL A 177 3.98 -22.28 -12.73
N ALA A 178 4.10 -23.43 -12.07
CA ALA A 178 3.89 -23.55 -10.63
C ALA A 178 4.90 -22.68 -9.84
N ALA A 179 6.19 -22.75 -10.19
CA ALA A 179 7.22 -21.92 -9.58
C ALA A 179 6.96 -20.43 -9.83
N GLY A 180 6.63 -20.05 -11.07
CA GLY A 180 6.31 -18.68 -11.44
C GLY A 180 5.08 -18.12 -10.72
N ALA A 181 4.03 -18.91 -10.54
CA ALA A 181 2.82 -18.49 -9.82
C ALA A 181 3.10 -18.22 -8.33
N VAL A 182 3.90 -19.08 -7.69
CA VAL A 182 4.31 -18.91 -6.29
C VAL A 182 5.20 -17.68 -6.11
N THR A 183 6.23 -17.53 -6.96
CA THR A 183 7.17 -16.41 -6.83
C THR A 183 6.52 -15.07 -7.21
N ALA A 184 5.76 -15.01 -8.31
CA ALA A 184 5.07 -13.79 -8.71
C ALA A 184 4.00 -13.39 -7.68
N GLY A 185 3.22 -14.36 -7.20
CA GLY A 185 2.23 -14.13 -6.15
C GLY A 185 2.86 -13.59 -4.87
N GLY A 186 3.92 -14.23 -4.37
CA GLY A 186 4.56 -13.80 -3.13
C GLY A 186 5.22 -12.41 -3.20
N CYS A 187 5.71 -11.99 -4.38
CA CYS A 187 6.23 -10.64 -4.58
C CYS A 187 5.16 -9.54 -4.48
N LEU A 188 3.86 -9.88 -4.55
CA LEU A 188 2.77 -8.91 -4.32
C LEU A 188 2.80 -8.32 -2.89
N GLY A 189 3.44 -9.01 -1.94
CA GLY A 189 3.68 -8.54 -0.57
C GLY A 189 4.36 -7.17 -0.48
N ILE A 190 5.16 -6.81 -1.50
CA ILE A 190 5.81 -5.50 -1.54
C ILE A 190 4.81 -4.38 -1.87
N MET A 191 3.85 -4.67 -2.75
CA MET A 191 3.06 -3.65 -3.42
C MET A 191 1.71 -3.41 -2.75
N ILE A 192 1.10 -4.44 -2.16
CA ILE A 192 -0.26 -4.34 -1.62
C ILE A 192 -0.17 -3.92 -0.14
N PRO A 193 -0.71 -2.75 0.25
CA PRO A 193 -0.64 -2.26 1.62
C PRO A 193 -1.43 -3.11 2.64
N PRO A 194 -1.03 -3.06 3.93
CA PRO A 194 0.22 -2.53 4.50
C PRO A 194 1.48 -3.29 4.03
N SER A 195 2.55 -2.56 3.70
CA SER A 195 3.81 -3.12 3.17
C SER A 195 5.01 -2.53 3.89
N VAL A 196 5.83 -3.40 4.48
CA VAL A 196 7.08 -3.02 5.17
C VAL A 196 8.03 -2.27 4.24
N LEU A 197 8.11 -2.68 2.96
CA LEU A 197 9.01 -2.02 2.02
C LEU A 197 8.60 -0.58 1.72
N LEU A 198 7.29 -0.31 1.61
CA LEU A 198 6.79 1.05 1.42
C LEU A 198 7.01 1.93 2.66
N ILE A 199 6.98 1.34 3.87
CA ILE A 199 7.36 2.06 5.10
C ILE A 199 8.83 2.48 5.04
N VAL A 200 9.72 1.53 4.72
CA VAL A 200 11.17 1.81 4.59
C VAL A 200 11.41 2.85 3.51
N TYR A 201 10.75 2.74 2.36
CA TYR A 201 10.88 3.70 1.28
C TYR A 201 10.39 5.10 1.71
N GLY A 202 9.23 5.18 2.38
CA GLY A 202 8.71 6.44 2.91
C GLY A 202 9.65 7.11 3.91
N ALA A 203 10.20 6.34 4.84
CA ALA A 203 11.16 6.83 5.83
C ALA A 203 12.47 7.33 5.21
N VAL A 204 12.98 6.65 4.18
CA VAL A 204 14.23 7.03 3.50
C VAL A 204 14.03 8.20 2.54
N ALA A 205 12.91 8.21 1.79
CA ALA A 205 12.59 9.25 0.83
C ALA A 205 11.98 10.51 1.47
N GLY A 206 11.67 10.48 2.76
CA GLY A 206 11.02 11.60 3.47
C GLY A 206 9.60 11.88 2.98
N VAL A 207 8.91 10.86 2.46
CA VAL A 207 7.53 10.99 1.95
C VAL A 207 6.56 10.26 2.86
N SER A 208 5.31 10.71 2.87
CA SER A 208 4.27 10.11 3.70
C SER A 208 4.01 8.65 3.32
N VAL A 209 4.12 7.74 4.29
CA VAL A 209 3.78 6.31 4.14
C VAL A 209 2.32 6.14 3.73
N VAL A 210 1.43 7.00 4.24
CA VAL A 210 -0.01 6.95 3.92
C VAL A 210 -0.24 7.23 2.44
N GLN A 211 0.45 8.23 1.90
CA GLN A 211 0.39 8.56 0.47
C GLN A 211 0.97 7.43 -0.39
N LEU A 212 2.08 6.82 0.04
CA LEU A 212 2.64 5.65 -0.63
C LEU A 212 1.67 4.46 -0.62
N TYR A 213 0.98 4.21 0.49
CA TYR A 213 -0.05 3.16 0.57
C TYR A 213 -1.21 3.44 -0.38
N ALA A 214 -1.74 4.66 -0.37
CA ALA A 214 -2.81 5.05 -1.30
C ALA A 214 -2.37 4.91 -2.77
N GLY A 215 -1.15 5.35 -3.09
CA GLY A 215 -0.57 5.27 -4.43
C GLY A 215 -0.23 3.85 -4.88
N ALA A 216 0.16 2.96 -3.98
CA ALA A 216 0.53 1.59 -4.30
C ALA A 216 -0.67 0.63 -4.42
N PHE A 217 -1.82 1.00 -3.86
CA PHE A 217 -3.03 0.16 -3.88
C PHE A 217 -3.46 -0.22 -5.31
N LEU A 218 -3.55 0.77 -6.20
CA LEU A 218 -3.95 0.55 -7.60
C LEU A 218 -2.93 -0.31 -8.37
N PRO A 219 -1.62 0.01 -8.39
CA PRO A 219 -0.60 -0.85 -8.99
C PRO A 219 -0.59 -2.28 -8.43
N GLY A 220 -0.79 -2.46 -7.12
CA GLY A 220 -0.82 -3.78 -6.48
C GLY A 220 -1.98 -4.65 -7.00
N LEU A 221 -3.19 -4.10 -7.03
CA LEU A 221 -4.36 -4.79 -7.58
C LEU A 221 -4.27 -5.01 -9.09
N MET A 222 -3.73 -4.04 -9.82
CA MET A 222 -3.47 -4.16 -11.26
C MET A 222 -2.52 -5.33 -11.53
N LEU A 223 -1.43 -5.44 -10.78
CA LEU A 223 -0.45 -6.49 -10.98
C LEU A 223 -1.01 -7.87 -10.61
N ALA A 224 -1.74 -7.97 -9.50
CA ALA A 224 -2.43 -9.20 -9.10
C ALA A 224 -3.44 -9.67 -10.16
N SER A 225 -4.23 -8.75 -10.72
CA SER A 225 -5.21 -9.06 -11.77
C SER A 225 -4.55 -9.42 -13.10
N LEU A 226 -3.44 -8.77 -13.48
CA LEU A 226 -2.64 -9.15 -14.63
C LEU A 226 -2.05 -10.56 -14.50
N TYR A 227 -1.55 -10.93 -13.31
CA TYR A 227 -1.03 -12.28 -13.06
C TYR A 227 -2.15 -13.34 -13.16
N VAL A 228 -3.31 -13.08 -12.57
CA VAL A 228 -4.48 -13.96 -12.69
C VAL A 228 -4.93 -14.08 -14.15
N GLY A 229 -5.03 -12.96 -14.87
CA GLY A 229 -5.38 -12.92 -16.29
C GLY A 229 -4.40 -13.71 -17.15
N TYR A 230 -3.10 -13.53 -16.94
CA TYR A 230 -2.05 -14.27 -17.63
C TYR A 230 -2.19 -15.78 -17.42
N ILE A 231 -2.41 -16.24 -16.18
CA ILE A 231 -2.61 -17.66 -15.88
C ILE A 231 -3.87 -18.21 -16.55
N ILE A 232 -4.99 -17.47 -16.53
CA ILE A 232 -6.25 -17.88 -17.17
C ILE A 232 -6.09 -18.00 -18.69
N VAL A 233 -5.44 -17.01 -19.33
CA VAL A 233 -5.17 -17.02 -20.77
C VAL A 233 -4.24 -18.17 -21.14
N LEU A 234 -3.15 -18.36 -20.38
CA LEU A 234 -2.20 -19.45 -20.61
C LEU A 234 -2.85 -20.82 -20.42
N ALA A 235 -3.72 -20.99 -19.41
CA ALA A 235 -4.46 -22.21 -19.18
C ALA A 235 -5.39 -22.57 -20.34
N LYS A 236 -6.02 -21.56 -20.96
CA LYS A 236 -6.88 -21.74 -22.14
C LYS A 236 -6.09 -22.05 -23.41
N TRP A 237 -4.95 -21.39 -23.62
CA TRP A 237 -4.13 -21.59 -24.82
C TRP A 237 -3.24 -22.84 -24.77
N LYS A 238 -2.75 -23.19 -23.59
CA LYS A 238 -1.90 -24.37 -23.38
C LYS A 238 -2.41 -25.22 -22.21
N PRO A 239 -3.55 -25.92 -22.37
CA PRO A 239 -4.13 -26.76 -21.32
C PRO A 239 -3.18 -27.87 -20.85
N GLN A 240 -2.24 -28.29 -21.69
CA GLN A 240 -1.23 -29.30 -21.33
C GLN A 240 -0.31 -28.86 -20.18
N LEU A 241 -0.08 -27.55 -20.01
CA LEU A 241 0.77 -27.03 -18.93
C LEU A 241 0.04 -26.98 -17.59
N MET A 242 -1.29 -26.97 -17.61
CA MET A 242 -2.16 -26.76 -16.46
C MET A 242 -3.46 -27.54 -16.66
N PRO A 243 -3.41 -28.88 -16.60
CA PRO A 243 -4.57 -29.71 -16.87
C PRO A 243 -5.68 -29.38 -15.87
N PRO A 244 -6.94 -29.34 -16.32
CA PRO A 244 -8.05 -28.96 -15.46
C PRO A 244 -8.36 -30.11 -14.50
N LEU A 245 -8.57 -29.80 -13.21
CA LEU A 245 -8.75 -30.80 -12.13
C LEU A 245 -9.85 -31.83 -12.45
N ALA A 246 -9.74 -33.06 -11.97
CA ALA A 246 -10.79 -34.06 -12.17
C ALA A 246 -12.13 -33.61 -11.53
N GLU A 247 -13.27 -33.95 -12.12
CA GLU A 247 -14.59 -33.54 -11.60
C GLU A 247 -14.84 -33.98 -10.14
N SER A 248 -14.22 -35.07 -9.70
CA SER A 248 -14.27 -35.57 -8.32
C SER A 248 -13.64 -34.60 -7.32
N GLU A 249 -12.53 -33.95 -7.69
CA GLU A 249 -11.83 -32.98 -6.83
C GLU A 249 -12.46 -31.58 -6.87
N ARG A 250 -13.35 -31.33 -7.84
CA ARG A 250 -14.11 -30.06 -7.96
C ARG A 250 -15.40 -30.05 -7.14
N ARG A 251 -15.86 -31.19 -6.61
CA ARG A 251 -17.12 -31.29 -5.86
C ARG A 251 -16.88 -31.01 -4.37
N VAL A 252 -17.59 -30.02 -3.86
CA VAL A 252 -17.70 -29.78 -2.41
C VAL A 252 -18.76 -30.72 -1.86
N GLU A 253 -18.42 -31.49 -0.83
CA GLU A 253 -19.39 -32.32 -0.10
C GLU A 253 -20.42 -31.42 0.59
N LEU A 254 -21.69 -31.64 0.28
CA LEU A 254 -22.80 -30.85 0.77
C LEU A 254 -23.25 -31.36 2.15
N PRO A 255 -23.50 -30.50 3.15
CA PRO A 255 -24.10 -30.91 4.42
C PRO A 255 -25.48 -31.58 4.25
N PRO A 256 -25.92 -32.48 5.17
CA PRO A 256 -27.17 -33.25 5.02
C PRO A 256 -28.43 -32.39 4.77
N TRP A 257 -28.54 -31.24 5.43
CA TRP A 257 -29.67 -30.31 5.26
C TRP A 257 -29.68 -29.61 3.89
N SER A 258 -28.51 -29.46 3.27
CA SER A 258 -28.40 -28.87 1.93
C SER A 258 -28.63 -29.91 0.85
N GLN A 259 -28.31 -31.18 1.11
CA GLN A 259 -28.61 -32.30 0.21
C GLN A 259 -30.12 -32.49 0.03
N THR A 260 -30.90 -32.41 1.11
CA THR A 260 -32.38 -32.54 1.05
C THR A 260 -33.04 -31.41 0.26
N LEU A 261 -32.52 -30.19 0.39
CA LEU A 261 -33.01 -29.03 -0.37
C LEU A 261 -32.48 -28.98 -1.81
N ALA A 262 -31.27 -29.49 -2.05
CA ALA A 262 -30.66 -29.56 -3.38
C ALA A 262 -31.39 -30.52 -4.33
N GLN A 263 -32.08 -31.53 -3.79
CA GLN A 263 -32.95 -32.42 -4.59
C GLN A 263 -34.11 -31.68 -5.28
N HIS A 264 -34.50 -30.50 -4.77
CA HIS A 264 -35.70 -29.77 -5.20
C HIS A 264 -35.39 -28.47 -5.97
N GLY A 265 -34.12 -28.18 -6.24
CA GLY A 265 -33.70 -27.03 -7.04
C GLY A 265 -32.21 -26.71 -6.87
N SER A 266 -31.58 -26.21 -7.94
CA SER A 266 -30.15 -25.87 -7.95
C SER A 266 -29.81 -24.56 -7.22
N ASN A 267 -30.75 -23.61 -7.18
CA ASN A 267 -30.55 -22.27 -6.60
C ASN A 267 -30.83 -22.26 -5.09
N ALA A 268 -29.80 -21.92 -4.31
CA ALA A 268 -29.87 -21.93 -2.85
C ALA A 268 -30.80 -20.84 -2.30
N LEU A 269 -30.84 -19.64 -2.90
CA LEU A 269 -31.73 -18.55 -2.48
C LEU A 269 -33.21 -18.96 -2.57
N THR A 270 -33.63 -19.46 -3.73
CA THR A 270 -35.02 -19.89 -3.95
C THR A 270 -35.38 -21.15 -3.15
N GLY A 271 -34.41 -22.05 -2.96
CA GLY A 271 -34.58 -23.25 -2.14
C GLY A 271 -34.80 -22.91 -0.66
N LEU A 272 -34.01 -21.98 -0.12
CA LEU A 272 -34.13 -21.51 1.26
C LEU A 272 -35.41 -20.68 1.47
N ALA A 273 -35.76 -19.78 0.55
CA ALA A 273 -37.00 -19.01 0.61
C ALA A 273 -38.25 -19.92 0.59
N ARG A 274 -38.24 -20.97 -0.24
CA ARG A 274 -39.31 -21.98 -0.28
C ARG A 274 -39.32 -22.87 0.97
N ALA A 275 -38.17 -23.19 1.55
CA ALA A 275 -38.09 -23.97 2.78
C ALA A 275 -38.69 -23.21 3.98
N LEU A 276 -38.52 -21.87 4.02
CA LEU A 276 -39.09 -21.00 5.04
C LEU A 276 -40.62 -20.93 4.97
N GLY A 277 -41.17 -20.83 3.75
CA GLY A 277 -42.62 -20.74 3.51
C GLY A 277 -43.38 -22.07 3.55
N ALA A 278 -42.78 -23.16 3.07
CA ALA A 278 -43.47 -24.45 2.87
C ALA A 278 -43.04 -25.56 3.85
N GLY A 279 -42.17 -25.29 4.84
CA GLY A 279 -41.81 -26.26 5.88
C GLY A 279 -41.14 -27.54 5.36
N ARG A 280 -40.31 -27.44 4.30
CA ARG A 280 -39.71 -28.60 3.63
C ARG A 280 -38.48 -29.15 4.34
N GLY A 281 -38.67 -29.98 5.37
CA GLY A 281 -37.65 -30.92 5.87
C GLY A 281 -36.42 -30.33 6.57
N VAL A 282 -36.38 -29.02 6.83
CA VAL A 282 -35.30 -28.34 7.58
C VAL A 282 -35.92 -27.41 8.63
N ALA A 283 -35.31 -27.33 9.81
CA ALA A 283 -35.78 -26.46 10.89
C ALA A 283 -35.85 -24.99 10.43
N LYS A 284 -36.96 -24.30 10.70
CA LYS A 284 -37.19 -22.89 10.29
C LYS A 284 -36.05 -21.96 10.73
N ARG A 285 -35.49 -22.19 11.93
CA ARG A 285 -34.34 -21.43 12.46
C ARG A 285 -33.09 -21.59 11.58
N THR A 286 -32.80 -22.81 11.13
CA THR A 286 -31.66 -23.09 10.25
C THR A 286 -31.90 -22.50 8.87
N ALA A 287 -33.09 -22.64 8.29
CA ALA A 287 -33.42 -22.02 7.01
C ALA A 287 -33.31 -20.49 7.06
N LEU A 288 -33.75 -19.85 8.14
CA LEU A 288 -33.67 -18.39 8.34
C LEU A 288 -32.22 -17.91 8.51
N ALA A 289 -31.42 -18.61 9.32
CA ALA A 289 -29.99 -18.30 9.47
C ALA A 289 -29.23 -18.42 8.14
N GLN A 290 -29.53 -19.46 7.35
CA GLN A 290 -28.91 -19.67 6.05
C GLN A 290 -29.35 -18.66 4.99
N LEU A 291 -30.60 -18.21 5.08
CA LEU A 291 -31.12 -17.13 4.24
C LEU A 291 -30.40 -15.81 4.56
N PHE A 292 -30.17 -15.52 5.84
CA PHE A 292 -29.40 -14.34 6.25
C PHE A 292 -27.96 -14.36 5.70
N VAL A 293 -27.26 -15.48 5.81
CA VAL A 293 -25.91 -15.65 5.22
C VAL A 293 -25.92 -15.43 3.70
N THR A 294 -26.99 -15.88 3.02
CA THR A 294 -27.16 -15.68 1.58
C THR A 294 -27.38 -14.20 1.20
N LEU A 295 -27.88 -13.38 2.12
CA LEU A 295 -28.07 -11.94 1.91
C LEU A 295 -26.81 -11.10 2.18
N VAL A 296 -25.79 -11.65 2.84
CA VAL A 296 -24.54 -10.92 3.18
C VAL A 296 -23.88 -10.28 1.95
N PRO A 297 -23.75 -10.93 0.78
CA PRO A 297 -23.19 -10.28 -0.41
C PRO A 297 -24.01 -9.08 -0.89
N ALA A 298 -25.35 -9.17 -0.91
CA ALA A 298 -26.20 -8.04 -1.25
C ALA A 298 -26.04 -6.88 -0.25
N LEU A 299 -26.03 -7.20 1.04
CA LEU A 299 -25.83 -6.20 2.10
C LEU A 299 -24.48 -5.50 1.95
N PHE A 300 -23.43 -6.24 1.59
CA PHE A 300 -22.11 -5.67 1.32
C PHE A 300 -22.12 -4.72 0.12
N ILE A 301 -22.72 -5.13 -1.01
CA ILE A 301 -22.85 -4.26 -2.20
C ILE A 301 -23.63 -2.99 -1.86
N VAL A 302 -24.75 -3.12 -1.14
CA VAL A 302 -25.57 -1.98 -0.69
C VAL A 302 -24.78 -1.06 0.24
N ALA A 303 -23.99 -1.62 1.17
CA ALA A 303 -23.15 -0.83 2.07
C ALA A 303 -22.07 -0.05 1.29
N VAL A 304 -21.37 -0.70 0.35
CA VAL A 304 -20.34 -0.05 -0.49
C VAL A 304 -20.95 1.06 -1.35
N LEU A 305 -22.09 0.80 -1.98
CA LEU A 305 -22.82 1.81 -2.76
C LEU A 305 -23.32 2.96 -1.87
N GLY A 306 -23.78 2.66 -0.65
CA GLY A 306 -24.22 3.65 0.32
C GLY A 306 -23.08 4.54 0.83
N ILE A 307 -21.92 3.96 1.13
CA ILE A 307 -20.71 4.70 1.51
C ILE A 307 -20.24 5.56 0.32
N SER A 308 -20.18 4.99 -0.88
CA SER A 308 -19.79 5.72 -2.10
C SER A 308 -20.72 6.90 -2.37
N TYR A 309 -22.04 6.71 -2.20
CA TYR A 309 -23.02 7.78 -2.29
C TYR A 309 -22.76 8.87 -1.24
N ARG A 310 -22.51 8.49 0.02
CA ARG A 310 -22.23 9.47 1.08
C ARG A 310 -20.96 10.26 0.83
N VAL A 311 -19.89 9.62 0.36
CA VAL A 311 -18.62 10.29 0.04
C VAL A 311 -18.78 11.20 -1.18
N ALA A 312 -19.43 10.73 -2.24
CA ALA A 312 -19.60 11.49 -3.48
C ALA A 312 -20.62 12.64 -3.37
N THR A 313 -21.53 12.60 -2.40
CA THR A 313 -22.53 13.66 -2.15
C THR A 313 -22.25 14.47 -0.88
N ALA A 314 -21.11 14.23 -0.22
CA ALA A 314 -20.65 15.07 0.87
C ALA A 314 -20.31 16.46 0.31
N PRO A 315 -20.71 17.55 0.98
CA PRO A 315 -20.24 18.89 0.62
C PRO A 315 -18.71 18.95 0.73
N GLU A 316 -18.04 19.63 -0.21
CA GLU A 316 -16.61 19.92 -0.10
C GLU A 316 -16.36 20.70 1.19
N VAL A 317 -15.86 20.01 2.21
CA VAL A 317 -15.20 20.67 3.32
C VAL A 317 -13.77 20.87 2.83
N GLU A 318 -13.31 22.13 2.76
CA GLU A 318 -11.88 22.42 2.63
C GLU A 318 -11.13 21.57 3.65
N ALA A 319 -10.47 20.52 3.17
CA ALA A 319 -9.63 19.69 4.01
C ALA A 319 -8.45 20.56 4.41
N SER A 320 -8.56 21.21 5.57
CA SER A 320 -7.45 21.84 6.25
C SER A 320 -6.37 20.78 6.44
N THR A 321 -5.35 20.83 5.60
CA THR A 321 -4.14 20.00 5.66
C THR A 321 -3.32 20.29 6.93
N ALA A 322 -3.74 21.24 7.77
CA ALA A 322 -3.11 21.57 9.04
C ALA A 322 -3.00 20.36 10.01
N GLY A 323 -3.96 19.43 9.99
CA GLY A 323 -3.92 18.24 10.85
C GLY A 323 -2.95 17.14 10.38
N LEU A 324 -2.64 17.08 9.09
CA LEU A 324 -1.73 16.08 8.50
C LEU A 324 -0.27 16.52 8.51
N VAL A 325 -0.01 17.83 8.62
CA VAL A 325 1.34 18.39 8.80
C VAL A 325 1.80 18.27 10.25
N GLN A 326 0.89 18.30 11.23
CA GLN A 326 1.24 18.33 12.65
C GLN A 326 1.65 16.96 13.24
N THR A 327 1.42 15.86 12.53
CA THR A 327 1.86 14.51 12.96
C THR A 327 3.25 14.11 12.44
N GLY A 328 3.94 15.01 11.73
CA GLY A 328 5.30 14.76 11.25
C GLY A 328 6.06 16.06 10.96
N GLY A 329 6.75 16.58 11.99
CA GLY A 329 7.76 17.63 11.82
C GLY A 329 7.40 18.93 12.52
N LEU A 330 7.88 19.09 13.75
CA LEU A 330 8.22 20.41 14.25
C LEU A 330 9.49 20.87 13.50
N VAL A 331 9.39 22.07 12.93
CA VAL A 331 10.37 22.84 12.15
C VAL A 331 10.47 22.49 10.65
N ALA A 332 9.55 23.05 9.86
CA ALA A 332 9.79 23.39 8.46
C ALA A 332 9.81 24.92 8.33
N ALA A 333 10.97 25.48 7.98
CA ALA A 333 11.15 26.88 7.58
C ALA A 333 10.64 27.10 6.13
N PRO A 334 10.30 28.34 5.73
CA PRO A 334 9.57 28.59 4.49
C PRO A 334 10.39 28.37 3.21
N GLU A 335 9.68 28.09 2.13
CA GLU A 335 10.09 27.46 0.86
C GLU A 335 10.98 28.30 -0.08
N GLN A 336 11.72 29.31 0.39
CA GLN A 336 12.37 30.27 -0.51
C GLN A 336 13.84 29.98 -0.88
N GLU A 337 14.45 28.88 -0.41
CA GLU A 337 15.87 28.59 -0.64
C GLU A 337 16.18 27.32 -1.48
N ARG A 338 15.21 26.71 -2.16
CA ARG A 338 15.43 25.42 -2.87
C ARG A 338 15.72 25.48 -4.38
N GLU A 339 15.88 26.66 -4.96
CA GLU A 339 16.29 26.81 -6.36
C GLU A 339 17.73 27.31 -6.52
N ALA A 340 18.72 26.66 -5.91
CA ALA A 340 20.12 26.93 -6.21
C ALA A 340 21.08 25.79 -5.80
N SER A 341 20.85 24.55 -6.22
CA SER A 341 21.92 23.54 -6.12
C SER A 341 21.78 22.39 -7.13
N THR A 342 21.76 22.72 -8.41
CA THR A 342 22.11 21.79 -9.50
C THR A 342 23.04 22.51 -10.47
N GLY A 343 24.27 22.79 -10.00
CA GLY A 343 25.33 23.44 -10.76
C GLY A 343 26.62 22.62 -10.73
N LEU A 344 27.01 22.19 -11.91
CA LEU A 344 28.18 21.38 -12.28
C LEU A 344 29.52 21.99 -11.80
N ILE A 345 30.49 21.13 -11.45
CA ILE A 345 31.87 21.51 -11.06
C ILE A 345 32.71 21.81 -12.32
N GLY A 346 33.44 22.94 -12.36
CA GLY A 346 34.63 23.12 -13.22
C GLY A 346 35.08 24.55 -13.60
N ALA A 347 35.94 25.17 -12.75
CA ALA A 347 37.09 26.09 -13.02
C ALA A 347 36.93 27.45 -13.76
N PRO A 348 37.89 28.40 -13.65
CA PRO A 348 38.75 28.82 -12.52
C PRO A 348 38.63 30.34 -12.18
N GLU A 349 39.36 30.75 -11.14
CA GLU A 349 39.46 32.10 -10.53
C GLU A 349 39.95 33.22 -11.47
N ALA A 350 39.43 34.45 -11.27
CA ALA A 350 40.13 35.71 -11.56
C ALA A 350 39.52 36.90 -10.77
N GLU A 351 40.37 37.47 -9.91
CA GLU A 351 40.58 38.88 -9.54
C GLU A 351 39.54 39.73 -8.76
N GLU A 352 40.12 40.43 -7.79
CA GLU A 352 39.60 41.38 -6.80
C GLU A 352 39.16 42.73 -7.42
N THR A 353 38.18 43.43 -6.81
CA THR A 353 38.37 44.79 -6.24
C THR A 353 37.11 45.32 -5.54
N GLU A 354 37.35 46.02 -4.42
CA GLU A 354 36.40 46.65 -3.49
C GLU A 354 35.72 47.93 -4.03
N ALA A 355 34.56 48.31 -3.48
CA ALA A 355 34.37 49.50 -2.60
C ALA A 355 32.93 50.08 -2.55
N GLY A 356 32.50 50.49 -1.35
CA GLY A 356 31.43 51.48 -1.04
C GLY A 356 30.15 50.88 -0.43
N VAL A 357 30.00 50.68 0.90
CA VAL A 357 29.78 51.62 2.02
C VAL A 357 28.52 52.49 1.90
N GLU A 358 27.49 52.20 2.72
CA GLU A 358 26.87 53.16 3.67
C GLU A 358 25.76 52.50 4.54
N GLU A 359 25.97 52.49 5.86
CA GLU A 359 24.95 52.48 6.94
C GLU A 359 24.72 53.96 7.36
N PRO A 360 23.55 54.39 7.92
CA PRO A 360 23.20 54.20 9.35
C PRO A 360 21.66 54.35 9.65
N PRO A 361 21.15 54.74 10.85
CA PRO A 361 21.16 54.07 12.17
C PRO A 361 19.76 54.00 12.87
N ALA A 362 19.77 53.70 14.17
CA ALA A 362 18.68 53.41 15.12
C ALA A 362 17.93 54.61 15.77
N GLU A 363 16.77 54.25 16.38
CA GLU A 363 16.02 54.76 17.55
C GLU A 363 16.16 56.22 18.09
N GLY A 364 15.00 56.82 18.44
CA GLY A 364 14.89 57.66 19.65
C GLY A 364 13.88 58.83 19.67
N ALA A 365 12.89 58.72 20.58
CA ALA A 365 12.29 59.76 21.44
C ALA A 365 11.20 60.74 20.94
N GLU A 366 10.31 61.05 21.90
CA GLU A 366 9.04 61.80 21.89
C GLU A 366 9.15 63.36 21.96
N GLU A 367 7.97 63.99 21.83
CA GLU A 367 7.49 65.28 22.37
C GLU A 367 7.56 66.61 21.54
N ALA A 368 6.36 66.98 21.04
CA ALA A 368 5.51 68.11 21.50
C ALA A 368 5.56 69.54 20.88
N LEU A 369 4.33 70.08 20.69
CA LEU A 369 3.84 71.49 20.67
C LEU A 369 4.02 72.31 19.36
N ALA A 370 3.17 73.25 18.93
CA ALA A 370 1.80 73.74 19.20
C ALA A 370 1.49 74.94 18.26
N ALA A 371 0.22 75.41 18.22
CA ALA A 371 -0.33 76.75 17.83
C ALA A 371 -1.42 76.65 16.73
N GLU A 372 -2.72 76.80 17.05
CA GLU A 372 -3.55 78.05 17.11
C GLU A 372 -3.89 78.61 15.71
N ALA A 373 -5.07 79.14 15.34
CA ALA A 373 -6.39 79.34 15.93
C ALA A 373 -7.37 79.84 14.80
N GLU A 374 -8.64 80.06 15.16
CA GLU A 374 -9.67 80.93 14.52
C GLU A 374 -10.71 80.37 13.51
N THR A 375 -11.88 80.04 14.08
CA THR A 375 -13.25 80.59 13.85
C THR A 375 -13.78 81.07 12.48
N ALA A 376 -14.98 80.54 12.18
CA ALA A 376 -16.24 81.21 11.75
C ALA A 376 -16.82 80.87 10.36
N GLU A 377 -17.89 80.06 10.41
CA GLU A 377 -19.20 80.11 9.72
C GLU A 377 -19.32 80.50 8.23
N GLY A 378 -20.04 79.65 7.46
CA GLY A 378 -20.93 80.16 6.41
C GLY A 378 -21.31 79.23 5.24
N ALA A 379 -22.30 78.35 5.47
CA ALA A 379 -23.41 78.01 4.56
C ALA A 379 -23.24 77.12 3.29
N GLN A 380 -24.13 76.11 3.26
CA GLN A 380 -24.86 75.47 2.13
C GLN A 380 -24.22 74.32 1.33
N GLU A 381 -24.75 73.10 1.62
CA GLU A 381 -24.79 71.84 0.85
C GLU A 381 -25.57 71.96 -0.50
N PRO A 382 -25.59 70.98 -1.45
CA PRO A 382 -25.39 69.52 -1.27
C PRO A 382 -24.71 68.72 -2.43
N SER A 383 -24.59 67.40 -2.19
CA SER A 383 -24.66 66.28 -3.15
C SER A 383 -23.36 65.83 -3.84
N ASP A 384 -22.83 64.65 -3.49
CA ASP A 384 -23.21 63.37 -4.14
C ASP A 384 -22.35 62.19 -3.66
N ALA A 385 -22.97 60.99 -3.73
CA ALA A 385 -22.37 59.65 -3.82
C ALA A 385 -21.93 58.91 -2.53
N ALA A 386 -22.90 58.14 -2.02
CA ALA A 386 -22.85 56.74 -1.59
C ALA A 386 -22.10 56.33 -0.30
N PRO A 387 -22.67 55.42 0.52
CA PRO A 387 -22.32 55.29 1.93
C PRO A 387 -21.30 54.18 2.19
N ALA A 388 -20.33 54.48 3.05
CA ALA A 388 -19.52 53.49 3.75
C ALA A 388 -20.24 53.05 5.03
N LEU A 389 -20.64 51.78 5.03
CA LEU A 389 -20.74 50.81 6.13
C LEU A 389 -20.63 51.35 7.57
N GLU A 390 -21.74 51.27 8.32
CA GLU A 390 -21.74 51.16 9.78
C GLU A 390 -22.38 49.83 10.19
N GLU A 391 -21.68 49.10 11.06
CA GLU A 391 -22.09 47.84 11.65
C GLU A 391 -23.29 47.99 12.59
N LYS A 392 -24.15 46.96 12.60
CA LYS A 392 -24.91 46.59 13.81
C LYS A 392 -24.89 45.07 14.01
N PRO A 393 -24.62 44.58 15.25
CA PRO A 393 -24.57 43.16 15.53
C PRO A 393 -25.92 42.60 16.04
N ALA A 394 -26.04 41.28 15.86
CA ALA A 394 -26.96 40.33 16.49
C ALA A 394 -28.38 40.19 15.92
N GLU A 395 -28.73 38.92 15.67
CA GLU A 395 -30.08 38.36 15.51
C GLU A 395 -30.82 38.52 14.18
N THR A 396 -30.23 38.11 13.05
CA THR A 396 -30.96 37.31 12.03
C THR A 396 -30.01 36.71 10.98
N ALA A 397 -29.35 35.60 11.30
CA ALA A 397 -28.76 34.72 10.28
C ALA A 397 -28.64 33.27 10.77
N ALA A 398 -29.60 32.80 11.56
CA ALA A 398 -29.89 31.36 11.67
C ALA A 398 -30.75 30.90 10.46
N ALA A 399 -30.53 31.49 9.29
CA ALA A 399 -31.11 31.05 8.04
C ALA A 399 -30.13 30.06 7.40
N ALA A 400 -30.28 28.80 7.82
CA ALA A 400 -29.96 27.61 7.04
C ALA A 400 -28.90 27.80 5.94
N LEU A 401 -27.61 27.66 6.30
CA LEU A 401 -26.65 27.09 5.37
C LEU A 401 -27.08 25.63 5.12
N LYS A 402 -28.09 25.46 4.26
CA LYS A 402 -28.34 24.19 3.57
C LYS A 402 -27.03 23.88 2.87
N HIS A 403 -26.26 22.98 3.46
CA HIS A 403 -25.16 22.34 2.76
C HIS A 403 -25.81 21.54 1.64
N GLU A 404 -25.99 22.19 0.49
CA GLU A 404 -26.61 21.60 -0.67
C GLU A 404 -25.64 20.54 -1.18
N ARG A 405 -26.05 19.28 -1.04
CA ARG A 405 -25.23 18.13 -1.45
C ARG A 405 -24.89 18.31 -2.92
N LEU A 406 -23.62 18.07 -3.26
CA LEU A 406 -23.17 18.09 -4.65
C LEU A 406 -24.08 17.18 -5.50
N PRO A 407 -24.43 17.59 -6.73
CA PRO A 407 -25.26 16.79 -7.61
C PRO A 407 -24.58 15.43 -7.85
N VAL A 408 -25.38 14.36 -7.79
CA VAL A 408 -24.88 12.99 -7.88
C VAL A 408 -24.10 12.82 -9.19
N PRO A 409 -22.79 12.53 -9.13
CA PRO A 409 -21.98 12.48 -10.34
C PRO A 409 -22.33 11.25 -11.18
N LEU A 410 -22.20 11.37 -12.51
CA LEU A 410 -22.62 10.36 -13.48
C LEU A 410 -21.90 9.02 -13.30
N TRP A 411 -20.64 9.03 -12.84
CA TRP A 411 -19.90 7.81 -12.52
C TRP A 411 -20.55 7.00 -11.39
N LEU A 412 -21.24 7.65 -10.44
CA LEU A 412 -21.92 6.95 -9.35
C LEU A 412 -23.12 6.14 -9.88
N TRP A 413 -23.86 6.69 -10.84
CA TRP A 413 -24.95 5.97 -11.50
C TRP A 413 -24.45 4.75 -12.27
N ILE A 414 -23.28 4.86 -12.92
CA ILE A 414 -22.61 3.73 -13.58
C ILE A 414 -22.24 2.66 -12.54
N VAL A 415 -21.64 3.06 -11.41
CA VAL A 415 -21.28 2.13 -10.33
C VAL A 415 -22.50 1.45 -9.71
N PHE A 416 -23.61 2.17 -9.51
CA PHE A 416 -24.88 1.59 -9.08
C PHE A 416 -25.43 0.57 -10.09
N GLY A 417 -25.39 0.90 -11.38
CA GLY A 417 -25.79 -0.01 -12.46
C GLY A 417 -24.96 -1.29 -12.48
N ILE A 418 -23.62 -1.15 -12.39
CA ILE A 418 -22.69 -2.29 -12.28
C ILE A 418 -22.99 -3.11 -11.03
N GLY A 419 -23.24 -2.47 -9.88
CA GLY A 419 -23.56 -3.13 -8.62
C GLY A 419 -24.84 -3.98 -8.69
N ILE A 420 -25.89 -3.47 -9.34
CA ILE A 420 -27.14 -4.20 -9.56
C ILE A 420 -26.92 -5.40 -10.48
N VAL A 421 -26.21 -5.21 -11.59
CA VAL A 421 -25.89 -6.30 -12.53
C VAL A 421 -25.04 -7.36 -11.85
N ALA A 422 -24.02 -6.96 -11.08
CA ALA A 422 -23.17 -7.87 -10.32
C ALA A 422 -24.01 -8.67 -9.30
N ALA A 423 -24.88 -8.02 -8.53
CA ALA A 423 -25.79 -8.69 -7.62
C ALA A 423 -26.69 -9.70 -8.36
N ALA A 424 -27.30 -9.30 -9.47
CA ALA A 424 -28.16 -10.17 -10.26
C ALA A 424 -27.41 -11.41 -10.80
N VAL A 425 -26.17 -11.24 -11.28
CA VAL A 425 -25.31 -12.33 -11.75
C VAL A 425 -24.93 -13.26 -10.58
N ILE A 426 -24.52 -12.69 -9.45
CA ILE A 426 -24.16 -13.44 -8.24
C ILE A 426 -25.33 -14.32 -7.80
N TYR A 427 -26.53 -13.75 -7.66
CA TYR A 427 -27.72 -14.47 -7.21
C TYR A 427 -28.25 -15.45 -8.25
N ARG A 428 -28.02 -15.19 -9.55
CA ARG A 428 -28.32 -16.14 -10.63
C ARG A 428 -27.41 -17.38 -10.59
N LEU A 429 -26.14 -17.20 -10.20
CA LEU A 429 -25.16 -18.29 -10.11
C LEU A 429 -25.16 -18.98 -8.74
N TRP A 430 -26.00 -18.53 -7.79
CA TRP A 430 -25.94 -18.92 -6.38
C TRP A 430 -26.45 -20.34 -6.11
N ASN A 431 -25.60 -21.33 -6.38
CA ASN A 431 -25.84 -22.75 -6.14
C ASN A 431 -25.47 -23.17 -4.70
N TRP A 432 -25.96 -24.32 -4.25
CA TRP A 432 -25.65 -24.88 -2.91
C TRP A 432 -24.15 -25.02 -2.62
N GLN A 433 -23.35 -25.41 -3.62
CA GLN A 433 -21.89 -25.49 -3.50
C GLN A 433 -21.25 -24.10 -3.25
N LEU A 434 -21.74 -23.07 -3.93
CA LEU A 434 -21.23 -21.70 -3.77
C LEU A 434 -21.60 -21.12 -2.41
N LEU A 435 -22.76 -21.46 -1.86
CA LEU A 435 -23.13 -21.08 -0.50
C LEU A 435 -22.17 -21.67 0.55
N GLU A 436 -21.77 -22.94 0.40
CA GLU A 436 -20.81 -23.55 1.32
C GLU A 436 -19.39 -22.99 1.16
N ILE A 437 -18.93 -22.78 -0.07
CA ILE A 437 -17.66 -22.11 -0.34
C ILE A 437 -17.67 -20.69 0.27
N PHE A 438 -18.77 -19.95 0.11
CA PHE A 438 -18.92 -18.62 0.67
C PHE A 438 -18.86 -18.61 2.19
N LYS A 439 -19.45 -19.59 2.89
CA LYS A 439 -19.31 -19.71 4.35
C LYS A 439 -17.91 -20.04 4.79
N LEU A 440 -17.25 -20.95 4.07
CA LEU A 440 -15.87 -21.31 4.35
C LEU A 440 -14.98 -20.07 4.24
N LEU A 441 -15.15 -19.29 3.17
CA LEU A 441 -14.51 -17.99 2.99
C LEU A 441 -14.90 -17.02 4.10
N LEU A 442 -16.18 -16.87 4.43
CA LEU A 442 -16.63 -15.95 5.48
C LEU A 442 -16.01 -16.29 6.85
N THR A 443 -15.80 -17.57 7.15
CA THR A 443 -15.23 -17.99 8.43
C THR A 443 -13.70 -17.89 8.46
N SER A 444 -13.02 -18.08 7.32
CA SER A 444 -11.55 -18.06 7.23
C SER A 444 -10.98 -16.68 6.89
N PHE A 445 -11.64 -15.92 6.01
CA PHE A 445 -11.17 -14.65 5.47
C PHE A 445 -11.66 -13.45 6.26
N PHE A 446 -12.90 -13.46 6.76
CA PHE A 446 -13.51 -12.27 7.36
C PHE A 446 -12.78 -11.73 8.60
N PRO A 447 -12.27 -12.57 9.53
CA PRO A 447 -11.49 -12.05 10.67
C PRO A 447 -10.25 -11.29 10.20
N LEU A 448 -9.52 -11.86 9.24
CA LEU A 448 -8.33 -11.26 8.66
C LEU A 448 -8.67 -9.96 7.91
N ALA A 449 -9.70 -9.98 7.07
CA ALA A 449 -10.15 -8.81 6.33
C ALA A 449 -10.58 -7.68 7.26
N LEU A 450 -11.27 -7.98 8.36
CA LEU A 450 -11.68 -7.00 9.36
C LEU A 450 -10.47 -6.39 10.07
N LEU A 451 -9.47 -7.20 10.41
CA LEU A 451 -8.21 -6.72 10.97
C LEU A 451 -7.49 -5.77 9.98
N ILE A 452 -7.36 -6.18 8.72
CA ILE A 452 -6.73 -5.35 7.68
C ILE A 452 -7.50 -4.04 7.46
N VAL A 453 -8.83 -4.09 7.37
CA VAL A 453 -9.66 -2.89 7.18
C VAL A 453 -9.58 -1.97 8.40
N ALA A 454 -9.53 -2.50 9.61
CA ALA A 454 -9.35 -1.69 10.82
C ALA A 454 -7.97 -1.01 10.84
N VAL A 455 -6.91 -1.76 10.59
CA VAL A 455 -5.53 -1.26 10.58
C VAL A 455 -5.32 -0.27 9.43
N LEU A 456 -5.58 -0.67 8.18
CA LEU A 456 -5.41 0.18 7.02
C LEU A 456 -6.37 1.37 7.04
N GLY A 457 -7.61 1.16 7.47
CA GLY A 457 -8.61 2.23 7.59
C GLY A 457 -8.17 3.30 8.59
N SER A 458 -7.69 2.90 9.77
CA SER A 458 -7.19 3.87 10.75
C SER A 458 -5.99 4.70 10.24
N ILE A 459 -5.13 4.11 9.41
CA ILE A 459 -4.01 4.81 8.76
C ILE A 459 -4.50 5.77 7.67
N VAL A 460 -5.35 5.27 6.76
CA VAL A 460 -5.82 6.05 5.59
C VAL A 460 -6.69 7.22 6.01
N PHE A 461 -7.51 7.05 7.05
CA PHE A 461 -8.34 8.13 7.59
C PHE A 461 -7.61 9.02 8.61
N GLY A 462 -6.31 8.79 8.83
CA GLY A 462 -5.51 9.59 9.76
C GLY A 462 -5.95 9.49 11.23
N LEU A 463 -6.67 8.42 11.59
CA LEU A 463 -7.11 8.15 12.96
C LEU A 463 -5.98 7.65 13.86
N ALA A 464 -4.96 7.02 13.25
CA ALA A 464 -3.80 6.47 13.93
C ALA A 464 -2.56 6.56 13.04
N THR A 465 -1.40 6.77 13.66
CA THR A 465 -0.11 6.64 12.99
C THR A 465 0.11 5.18 12.54
N PRO A 466 1.00 4.92 11.55
CA PRO A 466 1.33 3.54 11.16
C PRO A 466 1.76 2.67 12.33
N SER A 467 2.46 3.24 13.31
CA SER A 467 2.90 2.53 14.53
C SER A 467 1.75 2.17 15.45
N GLU A 468 0.82 3.11 15.72
CA GLU A 468 -0.38 2.85 16.53
C GLU A 468 -1.31 1.84 15.87
N ALA A 469 -1.53 1.98 14.56
CA ALA A 469 -2.35 1.05 13.79
C ALA A 469 -1.75 -0.35 13.76
N ALA A 470 -0.42 -0.46 13.61
CA ALA A 470 0.28 -1.74 13.68
C ALA A 470 0.21 -2.37 15.07
N ALA A 471 0.28 -1.57 16.14
CA ALA A 471 0.11 -2.06 17.52
C ALA A 471 -1.28 -2.67 17.72
N VAL A 472 -2.34 -2.00 17.27
CA VAL A 472 -3.71 -2.54 17.29
C VAL A 472 -3.80 -3.83 16.47
N GLY A 473 -3.16 -3.86 15.30
CA GLY A 473 -3.03 -5.05 14.46
C GLY A 473 -2.39 -6.24 15.19
N GLY A 474 -1.33 -5.98 15.96
CA GLY A 474 -0.66 -7.00 16.78
C GLY A 474 -1.49 -7.50 17.97
N PHE A 475 -2.38 -6.67 18.54
CA PHE A 475 -3.32 -7.10 19.59
C PHE A 475 -4.49 -7.93 19.05
N GLY A 476 -4.91 -7.69 17.81
CA GLY A 476 -6.05 -8.38 17.19
C GLY A 476 -5.70 -9.65 16.40
N GLY A 477 -4.42 -9.93 16.19
CA GLY A 477 -3.89 -11.06 15.41
C GLY A 477 -3.92 -12.41 16.09
#